data_AF-A0AAF0LDI4-F1
#
_entry.id   AF-A0AAF0LDI4-F1
#
_cell.length_a   1.000
_cell.length_b   1.000
_cell.length_c   1.000
_cell.angle_alpha   90.00
_cell.angle_beta   90.00
_cell.angle_gamma   90.00
#
_symmetry.space_group_name_H-M   'P 1'
#
loop_
_entity.id
_entity.type
_entity.pdbx_description
1 polymer ?
#
loop_
_entity_poly.entity_id
_entity_poly.type
_entity_poly.pdbx_seq_one_letter_code
_entity_poly.pdbx_strand_id
1 'polypeptide(L)'
;MSDGARPTTTRPDRTGGPAAALPIGVPWYGAPLPVAVRRFWRGYVVLRGRASRSECWWWLLVAALVGLVFGIVAGIVFGVTVATLPSGTTTSGVPDGPVIAIVVVVAVSAVWGLATLLPTIALGVRRLHDTGRSGWWLLLDLVPVVNLVLLVLLALPTAPRGDRYDLEAGRATA
;
A
#
# COMPACT_ATOMS: atom_id res chain seq x y z
N MET A 1 -25.54 46.08 2.88
CA MET A 1 -24.98 45.52 1.63
C MET A 1 -23.49 45.38 1.88
N SER A 2 -23.11 44.30 2.56
CA SER A 2 -21.76 44.10 3.08
C SER A 2 -21.34 42.72 2.63
N ASP A 3 -20.72 42.67 1.46
CA ASP A 3 -20.25 41.44 0.82
C ASP A 3 -19.03 40.95 1.59
N GLY A 4 -19.23 39.90 2.38
CA GLY A 4 -18.18 39.25 3.17
C GLY A 4 -17.22 38.54 2.23
N ALA A 5 -16.11 39.21 1.92
CA ALA A 5 -15.00 38.67 1.17
C ALA A 5 -14.58 37.30 1.75
N ARG A 6 -14.91 36.24 1.03
CA ARG A 6 -14.42 34.89 1.33
C ARG A 6 -12.89 34.94 1.28
N PRO A 7 -12.17 34.44 2.29
CA PRO A 7 -10.72 34.34 2.21
C PRO A 7 -10.37 33.43 1.03
N THR A 8 -9.77 34.03 0.01
CA THR A 8 -9.18 33.34 -1.12
C THR A 8 -8.03 32.53 -0.56
N THR A 9 -8.29 31.26 -0.25
CA THR A 9 -7.22 30.31 0.01
C THR A 9 -6.45 30.18 -1.29
N THR A 10 -5.35 30.92 -1.39
CA THR A 10 -4.35 30.78 -2.44
C THR A 10 -3.93 29.32 -2.43
N ARG A 11 -4.49 28.57 -3.39
CA ARG A 11 -4.13 27.19 -3.68
C ARG A 11 -2.63 27.20 -3.95
N PRO A 12 -1.79 26.53 -3.13
CA PRO A 12 -0.40 26.36 -3.50
C PRO A 12 -0.41 25.69 -4.87
N ASP A 13 0.24 26.36 -5.82
CA ASP A 13 0.32 25.99 -7.21
C ASP A 13 0.93 24.59 -7.31
N ARG A 14 0.25 23.75 -8.08
CA ARG A 14 0.26 22.30 -7.89
C ARG A 14 1.36 21.61 -8.73
N THR A 15 2.46 22.29 -9.06
CA THR A 15 3.43 21.80 -10.04
C THR A 15 4.91 22.17 -9.82
N GLY A 16 5.33 22.80 -8.71
CA GLY A 16 6.69 23.38 -8.64
C GLY A 16 7.59 23.10 -7.43
N GLY A 17 7.09 22.57 -6.31
CA GLY A 17 7.91 22.43 -5.09
C GLY A 17 8.80 21.18 -5.10
N PRO A 18 10.07 21.22 -4.60
CA PRO A 18 10.95 20.07 -4.57
C PRO A 18 10.27 18.87 -3.91
N ALA A 19 10.36 17.73 -4.59
CA ALA A 19 9.66 16.46 -4.40
C ALA A 19 9.86 15.75 -3.04
N ALA A 20 10.32 16.46 -2.00
CA ALA A 20 10.64 15.93 -0.67
C ALA A 20 10.06 16.71 0.53
N ALA A 21 9.43 17.88 0.33
CA ALA A 21 9.18 18.81 1.45
C ALA A 21 7.81 18.67 2.17
N LEU A 22 6.84 17.93 1.63
CA LEU A 22 5.55 17.77 2.32
C LEU A 22 5.64 16.73 3.46
N PRO A 23 5.13 17.05 4.67
CA PRO A 23 5.01 16.10 5.77
C PRO A 23 4.23 14.84 5.38
N ILE A 24 4.51 13.74 6.07
CA ILE A 24 3.78 12.48 5.92
C ILE A 24 2.33 12.71 6.39
N GLY A 25 1.34 12.31 5.58
CA GLY A 25 -0.08 12.53 5.86
C GLY A 25 -0.71 13.71 5.11
N VAL A 26 0.06 14.44 4.29
CA VAL A 26 -0.46 15.42 3.33
C VAL A 26 -0.46 14.80 1.91
N PRO A 27 -1.60 14.86 1.17
CA PRO A 27 -1.73 14.17 -0.10
C PRO A 27 -0.91 14.85 -1.20
N TRP A 28 0.00 14.09 -1.85
CA TRP A 28 0.76 14.56 -3.00
C TRP A 28 0.14 14.16 -4.33
N TYR A 29 -0.63 15.05 -4.95
CA TYR A 29 -1.22 14.78 -6.27
C TYR A 29 -0.13 14.72 -7.35
N GLY A 30 -0.07 13.63 -8.12
CA GLY A 30 0.87 13.49 -9.23
C GLY A 30 2.27 13.00 -8.84
N ALA A 31 2.43 12.36 -7.67
CA ALA A 31 3.71 11.82 -7.24
C ALA A 31 4.26 10.78 -8.25
N PRO A 32 5.55 10.84 -8.62
CA PRO A 32 6.19 9.80 -9.43
C PRO A 32 6.46 8.54 -8.59
N LEU A 33 6.57 7.39 -9.25
CA LEU A 33 6.82 6.07 -8.63
C LEU A 33 7.87 6.08 -7.51
N PRO A 34 9.09 6.62 -7.70
CA PRO A 34 10.13 6.60 -6.64
C PRO A 34 9.72 7.38 -5.38
N VAL A 35 8.94 8.44 -5.52
CA VAL A 35 8.43 9.22 -4.39
C VAL A 35 7.36 8.45 -3.63
N ALA A 36 6.48 7.74 -4.35
CA ALA A 36 5.45 6.90 -3.74
C ALA A 36 6.07 5.78 -2.90
N VAL A 37 7.08 5.07 -3.43
CA VAL A 37 7.78 3.99 -2.70
C VAL A 37 8.50 4.54 -1.46
N ARG A 38 9.21 5.67 -1.57
CA ARG A 38 9.89 6.28 -0.41
C ARG A 38 8.89 6.71 0.67
N ARG A 39 7.74 7.26 0.28
CA ARG A 39 6.68 7.66 1.21
C ARG A 39 5.98 6.48 1.86
N PHE A 40 5.86 5.36 1.14
CA PHE A 40 5.33 4.11 1.68
C PHE A 40 6.17 3.63 2.88
N TRP A 41 7.48 3.49 2.69
CA TRP A 41 8.39 3.05 3.76
C TRP A 41 8.49 4.06 4.91
N ARG A 42 8.45 5.37 4.62
CA ARG A 42 8.45 6.41 5.67
C ARG A 42 7.15 6.46 6.47
N GLY A 43 6.04 6.09 5.85
CA GLY A 43 4.73 6.04 6.48
C GLY A 43 4.41 4.72 7.17
N TYR A 44 5.39 3.94 7.60
CA TYR A 44 5.17 2.55 8.02
C TYR A 44 4.11 2.37 9.12
N VAL A 45 4.10 3.25 10.12
CA VAL A 45 3.16 3.20 11.28
C VAL A 45 2.23 4.42 11.40
N VAL A 46 2.24 5.33 10.42
CA VAL A 46 1.48 6.58 10.53
C VAL A 46 0.06 6.37 10.02
N LEU A 47 -0.90 6.09 10.90
CA LEU A 47 -2.30 5.85 10.49
C LEU A 47 -3.12 7.14 10.26
N ARG A 48 -2.53 8.29 10.56
CA ARG A 48 -3.18 9.61 10.48
C ARG A 48 -2.86 10.33 9.16
N GLY A 49 -3.79 11.21 8.76
CA GLY A 49 -3.67 12.03 7.56
C GLY A 49 -4.24 11.37 6.31
N ARG A 50 -4.02 12.04 5.17
CA ARG A 50 -4.53 11.66 3.85
C ARG A 50 -3.36 11.29 2.94
N ALA A 51 -3.51 10.20 2.19
CA ALA A 51 -2.60 9.86 1.08
C ALA A 51 -3.17 10.45 -0.22
N SER A 52 -2.43 10.50 -1.34
CA SER A 52 -3.00 10.81 -2.67
C SER A 52 -3.27 9.56 -3.52
N ARG A 53 -4.11 9.70 -4.56
CA ARG A 53 -4.52 8.55 -5.41
C ARG A 53 -3.29 7.98 -6.12
N SER A 54 -2.46 8.87 -6.69
CA SER A 54 -1.23 8.48 -7.39
C SER A 54 -0.25 7.74 -6.49
N GLU A 55 -0.12 8.12 -5.22
CA GLU A 55 0.75 7.40 -4.27
C GLU A 55 0.26 5.98 -3.99
N CYS A 56 -1.06 5.82 -3.85
CA CYS A 56 -1.66 4.52 -3.60
C CYS A 56 -1.62 3.61 -4.83
N TRP A 57 -1.94 4.14 -6.01
CA TRP A 57 -1.93 3.37 -7.25
C TRP A 57 -0.52 2.93 -7.64
N TRP A 58 0.49 3.79 -7.48
CA TRP A 58 1.87 3.38 -7.71
C TRP A 58 2.32 2.28 -6.76
N TRP A 59 1.96 2.36 -5.47
CA TRP A 59 2.24 1.28 -4.53
C TRP A 59 1.53 -0.02 -4.92
N LEU A 60 0.24 0.03 -5.25
CA LEU A 60 -0.53 -1.15 -5.68
C LEU A 60 0.10 -1.81 -6.91
N LEU A 61 0.57 -1.03 -7.89
CA LEU A 61 1.28 -1.56 -9.06
C LEU A 61 2.60 -2.24 -8.68
N VAL A 62 3.38 -1.63 -7.79
CA VAL A 62 4.64 -2.23 -7.30
C VAL A 62 4.37 -3.52 -6.53
N ALA A 63 3.38 -3.51 -5.63
CA ALA A 63 2.98 -4.69 -4.87
C ALA A 63 2.50 -5.82 -5.79
N ALA A 64 1.70 -5.50 -6.83
CA ALA A 64 1.25 -6.45 -7.84
C ALA A 64 2.42 -7.02 -8.66
N LEU A 65 3.38 -6.18 -9.08
CA LEU A 65 4.56 -6.62 -9.82
C LEU A 65 5.46 -7.54 -8.98
N VAL A 66 5.72 -7.15 -7.73
CA VAL A 66 6.51 -7.98 -6.81
C VAL A 66 5.79 -9.30 -6.50
N GLY A 67 4.47 -9.25 -6.29
CA GLY A 67 3.64 -10.45 -6.13
C GLY A 67 3.66 -11.36 -7.35
N LEU A 68 3.64 -10.80 -8.57
CA LEU A 68 3.77 -11.55 -9.82
C LEU A 68 5.13 -12.26 -9.90
N VAL A 69 6.23 -11.58 -9.55
CA VAL A 69 7.57 -12.18 -9.52
C VAL A 69 7.63 -13.34 -8.52
N PHE A 70 7.15 -13.13 -7.29
CA PHE A 70 7.08 -14.21 -6.30
C PHE A 70 6.21 -15.37 -6.76
N GLY A 71 5.07 -15.10 -7.40
CA GLY A 71 4.17 -16.12 -7.94
C GLY A 71 4.81 -16.95 -9.06
N ILE A 72 5.53 -16.31 -9.99
CA ILE A 72 6.28 -16.99 -11.05
C ILE A 72 7.39 -17.86 -10.45
N VAL A 73 8.19 -17.31 -9.54
CA VAL A 73 9.28 -18.05 -8.89
C VAL A 73 8.73 -19.25 -8.12
N ALA A 74 7.68 -19.05 -7.33
CA ALA A 74 7.01 -20.13 -6.59
C ALA A 74 6.43 -21.20 -7.54
N GLY A 75 5.79 -20.79 -8.63
CA GLY A 75 5.24 -21.70 -9.63
C GLY A 75 6.31 -22.54 -10.34
N ILE A 76 7.43 -21.93 -10.72
CA ILE A 76 8.58 -22.62 -11.31
C ILE A 76 9.18 -23.61 -10.31
N VAL A 77 9.47 -23.16 -9.08
CA VAL A 77 10.09 -24.01 -8.05
C VAL A 77 9.18 -25.17 -7.68
N PHE A 78 7.86 -24.94 -7.57
CA PHE A 78 6.88 -26.00 -7.36
C PHE A 78 6.85 -26.99 -8.53
N GLY A 79 6.76 -26.50 -9.77
CA GLY A 79 6.73 -27.33 -10.97
C GLY A 79 7.98 -28.20 -11.13
N VAL A 80 9.16 -27.62 -10.93
CA VAL A 80 10.44 -28.36 -10.94
C VAL A 80 10.51 -29.38 -9.83
N THR A 81 10.07 -29.02 -8.62
CA THR A 81 10.05 -29.95 -7.48
C THR A 81 9.14 -31.14 -7.75
N VAL A 82 7.91 -30.91 -8.21
CA VAL A 82 6.97 -31.99 -8.53
C VAL A 82 7.48 -32.87 -9.68
N ALA A 83 8.14 -32.29 -10.68
CA ALA A 83 8.69 -33.05 -11.81
C ALA A 83 9.92 -33.91 -11.45
N THR A 84 10.63 -33.58 -10.36
CA THR A 84 11.89 -34.25 -9.96
C THR A 84 11.72 -35.21 -8.78
N LEU A 85 10.59 -35.16 -8.07
CA LEU A 85 10.30 -36.08 -6.98
C LEU A 85 10.04 -37.50 -7.52
N PRO A 86 10.83 -38.51 -7.12
CA PRO A 86 10.53 -39.90 -7.43
C PRO A 86 9.18 -40.28 -6.82
N SER A 87 8.30 -40.88 -7.64
CA SER A 87 7.03 -41.46 -7.18
C SER A 87 7.29 -42.48 -6.07
N GLY A 88 7.00 -42.13 -4.82
CA GLY A 88 7.21 -43.00 -3.65
C GLY A 88 8.22 -42.50 -2.62
N THR A 89 8.70 -41.25 -2.70
CA THR A 89 9.56 -40.66 -1.66
C THR A 89 8.79 -40.54 -0.33
N THR A 90 9.04 -41.46 0.60
CA THR A 90 8.63 -41.34 2.00
C THR A 90 9.58 -40.37 2.69
N THR A 91 9.07 -39.23 3.14
CA THR A 91 9.84 -38.22 3.87
C THR A 91 10.36 -38.81 5.18
N SER A 92 11.55 -39.38 5.17
CA SER A 92 12.41 -39.39 6.36
C SER A 92 12.55 -37.94 6.79
N GLY A 93 12.41 -37.62 8.09
CA GLY A 93 12.13 -36.26 8.61
C GLY A 93 13.11 -35.11 8.27
N VAL A 94 14.04 -35.29 7.35
CA VAL A 94 14.85 -34.24 6.72
C VAL A 94 14.32 -34.00 5.30
N PRO A 95 13.88 -32.79 4.95
CA PRO A 95 13.43 -32.46 3.60
C PRO A 95 14.58 -32.57 2.58
N ASP A 96 14.35 -33.27 1.47
CA ASP A 96 15.30 -33.33 0.35
C ASP A 96 15.44 -31.96 -0.34
N GLY A 97 16.54 -31.76 -1.08
CA GLY A 97 16.89 -30.50 -1.75
C GLY A 97 15.74 -29.78 -2.49
N PRO A 98 14.91 -30.47 -3.30
CA PRO A 98 13.76 -29.86 -3.96
C PRO A 98 12.71 -29.31 -2.97
N VAL A 99 12.48 -30.01 -1.85
CA VAL A 99 11.55 -29.55 -0.80
C VAL A 99 12.14 -28.36 -0.04
N ILE A 100 13.45 -28.34 0.21
CA ILE A 100 14.13 -27.17 0.80
C ILE A 100 13.93 -25.93 -0.08
N ALA A 101 14.01 -26.06 -1.41
CA ALA A 101 13.78 -24.94 -2.32
C ALA A 101 12.38 -24.34 -2.17
N ILE A 102 11.33 -25.18 -2.00
CA ILE A 102 9.97 -24.70 -1.70
C ILE A 102 9.94 -23.94 -0.37
N VAL A 103 10.51 -24.52 0.69
CA VAL A 103 10.52 -23.89 2.02
C VAL A 103 11.21 -22.53 1.98
N VAL A 104 12.35 -22.41 1.27
CA VAL A 104 13.07 -21.13 1.12
C VAL A 104 12.22 -20.10 0.38
N VAL A 105 11.60 -20.46 -0.74
CA VAL A 105 10.75 -19.54 -1.49
C VAL A 105 9.55 -19.08 -0.66
N VAL A 106 8.90 -20.00 0.05
CA VAL A 106 7.78 -19.68 0.95
C VAL A 106 8.24 -18.78 2.08
N ALA A 107 9.37 -19.07 2.73
CA ALA A 107 9.91 -18.27 3.82
C ALA A 107 10.25 -16.84 3.38
N VAL A 108 10.93 -16.67 2.24
CA VAL A 108 11.27 -15.35 1.71
C VAL A 108 10.01 -14.57 1.33
N SER A 109 9.05 -15.23 0.68
CA SER A 109 7.76 -14.61 0.32
C SER A 109 6.97 -14.20 1.56
N ALA A 110 6.99 -15.02 2.61
CA ALA A 110 6.33 -14.73 3.88
C ALA A 110 6.98 -13.53 4.58
N VAL A 111 8.32 -13.50 4.68
CA VAL A 111 9.04 -12.37 5.28
C VAL A 111 8.74 -11.07 4.54
N TRP A 112 8.74 -11.10 3.21
CA TRP A 112 8.35 -9.95 2.40
C TRP A 112 6.90 -9.52 2.65
N GLY A 113 5.98 -10.49 2.68
CA GLY A 113 4.57 -10.25 2.99
C GLY A 113 4.38 -9.59 4.35
N LEU A 114 5.05 -10.10 5.39
CA LEU A 114 5.01 -9.51 6.73
C LEU A 114 5.61 -8.09 6.77
N ALA A 115 6.74 -7.87 6.08
CA ALA A 115 7.38 -6.56 6.01
C ALA A 115 6.52 -5.50 5.30
N THR A 116 5.68 -5.91 4.36
CA THR A 116 4.80 -5.00 3.60
C THR A 116 3.38 -4.91 4.15
N LEU A 117 3.00 -5.81 5.06
CA LEU A 117 1.65 -5.87 5.63
C LEU A 117 1.25 -4.59 6.36
N LEU A 118 2.04 -4.20 7.36
CA LEU A 118 1.79 -3.00 8.17
C LEU A 118 1.72 -1.70 7.34
N PRO A 119 2.70 -1.39 6.46
CA PRO A 119 2.64 -0.16 5.67
C PRO A 119 1.52 -0.18 4.62
N THR A 120 1.12 -1.36 4.12
CA THR A 120 -0.05 -1.50 3.22
C THR A 120 -1.35 -1.17 3.94
N ILE A 121 -1.52 -1.67 5.17
CA ILE A 121 -2.65 -1.30 6.04
C ILE A 121 -2.62 0.20 6.31
N ALA A 122 -1.46 0.75 6.67
CA ALA A 122 -1.33 2.18 6.96
C ALA A 122 -1.72 3.07 5.76
N LEU A 123 -1.30 2.70 4.54
CA LEU A 123 -1.66 3.39 3.32
C LEU A 123 -3.17 3.28 3.02
N GLY A 124 -3.73 2.08 3.19
CA GLY A 124 -5.16 1.81 3.00
C GLY A 124 -6.04 2.63 3.95
N VAL A 125 -5.66 2.73 5.22
CA VAL A 125 -6.39 3.52 6.23
C VAL A 125 -6.38 5.00 5.84
N ARG A 126 -5.23 5.56 5.44
CA ARG A 126 -5.13 6.97 4.99
C ARG A 126 -5.97 7.24 3.75
N ARG A 127 -6.06 6.28 2.83
CA ARG A 127 -6.88 6.36 1.63
C ARG A 127 -8.38 6.33 1.95
N LEU A 128 -8.80 5.46 2.86
CA LEU A 128 -10.20 5.41 3.30
C LEU A 128 -10.61 6.70 4.01
N HIS A 129 -9.75 7.23 4.88
CA HIS A 129 -9.96 8.53 5.51
C HIS A 129 -10.06 9.67 4.49
N ASP A 130 -9.29 9.62 3.38
CA ASP A 130 -9.38 10.59 2.28
C ASP A 130 -10.76 10.56 1.55
N THR A 131 -11.46 9.42 1.61
CA THR A 131 -12.84 9.26 1.10
C THR A 131 -13.93 9.43 2.17
N GLY A 132 -13.57 9.85 3.39
CA GLY A 132 -14.49 10.04 4.51
C GLY A 132 -14.96 8.75 5.20
N ARG A 133 -14.35 7.59 4.87
CA ARG A 133 -14.72 6.27 5.42
C ARG A 133 -13.80 5.85 6.56
N SER A 134 -14.29 5.03 7.48
CA SER A 134 -13.48 4.48 8.57
C SER A 134 -12.49 3.42 8.06
N GLY A 135 -11.35 3.28 8.74
CA GLY A 135 -10.35 2.24 8.43
C GLY A 135 -10.87 0.80 8.52
N TRP A 136 -12.01 0.57 9.18
CA TRP A 136 -12.69 -0.73 9.25
C TRP A 136 -13.10 -1.28 7.88
N TRP A 137 -13.28 -0.42 6.88
CA TRP A 137 -13.55 -0.84 5.51
C TRP A 137 -12.38 -1.61 4.88
N LEU A 138 -11.16 -1.56 5.45
CA LEU A 138 -10.06 -2.44 5.04
C LEU A 138 -10.33 -3.92 5.33
N LEU A 139 -11.23 -4.27 6.25
CA LEU A 139 -11.56 -5.68 6.48
C LEU A 139 -12.17 -6.36 5.24
N LEU A 140 -12.71 -5.58 4.30
CA LEU A 140 -13.17 -6.10 3.01
C LEU A 140 -12.03 -6.67 2.15
N ASP A 141 -10.78 -6.24 2.38
CA ASP A 141 -9.58 -6.77 1.72
C ASP A 141 -9.35 -8.26 2.06
N LEU A 142 -9.81 -8.71 3.24
CA LEU A 142 -9.69 -10.11 3.68
C LEU A 142 -10.57 -11.07 2.86
N VAL A 143 -11.59 -10.55 2.18
CA VAL A 143 -12.47 -11.33 1.33
C VAL A 143 -12.12 -11.05 -0.14
N PRO A 144 -11.46 -11.98 -0.86
CA PRO A 144 -10.85 -11.69 -2.16
C PRO A 144 -11.85 -11.19 -3.22
N VAL A 145 -13.09 -11.66 -3.18
CA VAL A 145 -14.15 -11.22 -4.10
C VAL A 145 -14.67 -9.81 -3.74
N VAL A 146 -14.70 -9.46 -2.46
CA VAL A 146 -15.24 -8.18 -1.97
C VAL A 146 -14.19 -7.07 -2.01
N ASN A 147 -12.91 -7.42 -2.07
CA ASN A 147 -11.79 -6.47 -2.23
C ASN A 147 -11.94 -5.57 -3.49
N LEU A 148 -12.64 -6.03 -4.54
CA LEU A 148 -12.98 -5.19 -5.69
C LEU A 148 -13.71 -3.90 -5.30
N VAL A 149 -14.59 -3.96 -4.29
CA VAL A 149 -15.27 -2.79 -3.74
C VAL A 149 -14.27 -1.83 -3.11
N LEU A 150 -13.30 -2.35 -2.34
CA LEU A 150 -12.25 -1.55 -1.73
C LEU A 150 -11.36 -0.88 -2.80
N LEU A 151 -11.04 -1.60 -3.87
CA LEU A 151 -10.26 -1.10 -5.00
C LEU A 151 -10.97 0.06 -5.71
N VAL A 152 -12.30 -0.04 -5.88
CA VAL A 152 -13.15 1.07 -6.34
C VAL A 152 -13.13 2.24 -5.35
N LEU A 153 -13.27 1.98 -4.04
CA LEU A 153 -13.21 3.02 -3.01
C LEU A 153 -11.86 3.75 -3.01
N LEU A 154 -10.75 3.06 -3.23
CA LEU A 154 -9.42 3.67 -3.36
C LEU A 154 -9.29 4.55 -4.61
N ALA A 155 -10.09 4.28 -5.65
CA ALA A 155 -10.19 5.05 -6.89
C ALA A 155 -11.08 6.30 -6.77
N LEU A 156 -11.98 6.36 -5.79
CA LEU A 156 -13.00 7.41 -5.67
C LEU A 156 -12.41 8.82 -5.39
N PRO A 157 -13.17 9.90 -5.72
CA PRO A 157 -12.71 11.27 -5.49
C PRO A 157 -12.56 11.56 -4.01
N THR A 158 -11.60 12.42 -3.69
CA THR A 158 -11.41 12.93 -2.34
C THR A 158 -12.66 13.72 -1.93
N ALA A 159 -13.18 13.47 -0.73
CA ALA A 159 -14.30 14.26 -0.21
C ALA A 159 -13.89 15.75 -0.06
N PRO A 160 -14.83 16.71 -0.18
CA PRO A 160 -14.55 18.14 0.03
C PRO A 160 -13.84 18.41 1.37
N ARG A 161 -12.85 19.31 1.36
CA ARG A 161 -11.98 19.64 2.52
C ARG A 161 -12.78 20.18 3.71
N GLY A 162 -12.38 19.80 4.93
CA GLY A 162 -13.02 20.19 6.19
C GLY A 162 -13.45 19.02 7.08
N ASP A 163 -12.74 17.89 7.03
CA ASP A 163 -13.12 16.69 7.79
C ASP A 163 -12.10 16.40 8.91
N ARG A 164 -12.58 15.81 9.99
CA ARG A 164 -11.93 15.47 11.28
C ARG A 164 -10.53 14.82 11.22
N TYR A 165 -10.07 14.42 10.04
CA TYR A 165 -8.83 13.69 9.81
C TYR A 165 -7.71 14.54 9.18
N ASP A 166 -7.98 15.82 8.92
CA ASP A 166 -6.95 16.76 8.47
C ASP A 166 -5.92 16.97 9.59
N LEU A 167 -4.64 16.86 9.24
CA LEU A 167 -3.59 17.29 10.16
C LEU A 167 -3.69 18.82 10.22
N GLU A 168 -4.07 19.35 11.39
CA GLU A 168 -3.89 20.78 11.69
C GLU A 168 -2.44 21.12 11.36
N ALA A 169 -2.23 22.12 10.50
CA ALA A 169 -0.93 22.45 9.91
C ALA A 169 0.18 22.82 10.93
N GLY A 170 -0.05 22.67 12.23
CA GLY A 170 0.88 22.98 13.32
C GLY A 170 1.20 21.84 14.30
N ARG A 171 0.70 20.60 14.15
CA ARG A 171 0.98 19.49 15.11
C ARG A 171 1.96 18.42 14.61
N ALA A 172 2.62 18.62 13.48
CA ALA A 172 3.54 17.64 12.90
C ALA A 172 4.96 17.66 13.52
N THR A 173 5.18 18.38 14.62
CA THR A 173 6.44 18.40 15.36
C THR A 173 6.18 18.17 16.85
N ALA A 174 6.26 16.90 17.26
CA ALA A 174 6.63 16.46 18.60
C ALA A 174 7.16 15.03 18.49
#